data_AF-A0A317GGS5-F1
#
_entry.id   AF-A0A317GGS5-F1
#
_cell.length_a   1.000
_cell.length_b   1.000
_cell.length_c   1.000
_cell.angle_alpha   90.00
_cell.angle_beta   90.00
_cell.angle_gamma   90.00
#
_symmetry.space_group_name_H-M   'P 1'
#
loop_
_entity.id
_entity.type
_entity.pdbx_description
1 polymer ?
#
loop_
_entity_poly.entity_id
_entity_poly.type
_entity_poly.pdbx_seq_one_letter_code
_entity_poly.pdbx_strand_id
1 'polypeptide(L)'
;MSAEVKVLSASTRTNLEALKHHMKKLGFKYFKENAGWIDFGTRLCEKYSGIHIDPSNHVSVQLSRKCIFSMIDELDSYDKLPEAKQAILDFYEAEGIKE
;
A
#
# COMPACT_ATOMS: atom_id res chain seq x y z
N MET A 1 -11.90 -7.76 23.83
CA MET A 1 -10.57 -7.15 23.71
C MET A 1 -10.71 -5.95 22.79
N SER A 2 -10.52 -4.73 23.30
CA SER A 2 -10.58 -3.52 22.49
C SER A 2 -9.25 -3.41 21.76
N ALA A 3 -9.24 -3.65 20.45
CA ALA A 3 -8.06 -3.36 19.65
C ALA A 3 -7.95 -1.83 19.62
N GLU A 4 -7.08 -1.27 20.47
CA GLU A 4 -6.69 0.12 20.35
C GLU A 4 -6.14 0.31 18.94
N VAL A 5 -6.94 0.95 18.08
CA VAL A 5 -6.50 1.38 16.76
C VAL A 5 -5.45 2.45 17.04
N LYS A 6 -4.18 2.05 17.06
CA LYS A 6 -3.06 2.94 17.27
C LYS A 6 -3.10 3.98 16.14
N VAL A 7 -3.57 5.18 16.47
CA VAL A 7 -3.73 6.29 15.54
C VAL A 7 -2.33 6.65 15.03
N LEU A 8 -2.18 6.75 13.70
CA LEU A 8 -0.91 7.15 13.09
C LEU A 8 -0.53 8.56 13.55
N SER A 9 0.76 8.81 13.74
CA SER A 9 1.25 10.15 14.01
C SER A 9 0.94 11.10 12.84
N ALA A 10 0.90 12.41 13.09
CA ALA A 10 0.65 13.39 12.03
C ALA A 10 1.73 13.36 10.93
N SER A 11 3.00 13.11 11.30
CA SER A 11 4.09 12.94 10.34
C SER A 11 3.92 11.67 9.52
N THR A 12 3.61 10.53 10.16
CA THR A 12 3.34 9.26 9.47
C THR A 12 2.18 9.41 8.49
N ARG A 13 1.13 10.14 8.87
CA ARG A 13 -0.01 10.41 7.97
C ARG A 13 0.43 11.22 6.74
N THR A 14 1.27 12.23 6.93
CA THR A 14 1.79 13.06 5.82
C THR A 14 2.67 12.24 4.87
N ASN A 15 3.59 11.46 5.40
CA ASN A 15 4.47 10.59 4.62
C ASN A 15 3.66 9.52 3.86
N LEU A 16 2.61 9.00 4.49
CA LEU A 16 1.70 8.08 3.84
C LEU A 16 0.93 8.74 2.68
N GLU A 17 0.41 9.95 2.84
CA GLU A 17 -0.26 10.65 1.74
C GLU A 17 0.70 10.95 0.58
N ALA A 18 1.98 11.24 0.86
CA ALA A 18 3.02 11.36 -0.16
C ALA A 18 3.24 10.03 -0.91
N LEU A 19 3.33 8.91 -0.18
CA LEU A 19 3.43 7.57 -0.77
C LEU A 19 2.20 7.26 -1.64
N LYS A 20 0.98 7.49 -1.15
CA LYS A 20 -0.26 7.29 -1.93
C LYS A 20 -0.26 8.11 -3.21
N HIS A 21 0.13 9.38 -3.13
CA HIS A 21 0.21 10.24 -4.30
C HIS A 21 1.23 9.74 -5.33
N HIS A 22 2.40 9.27 -4.87
CA HIS A 22 3.41 8.67 -5.76
C HIS A 22 2.89 7.37 -6.40
N MET A 23 2.36 6.44 -5.60
CA MET A 23 1.78 5.18 -6.08
C MET A 23 0.64 5.40 -7.10
N LYS A 24 -0.16 6.46 -6.93
CA LYS A 24 -1.19 6.86 -7.89
C LYS A 24 -0.60 7.22 -9.26
N LYS A 25 0.55 7.91 -9.30
CA LYS A 25 1.25 8.24 -10.57
C LYS A 25 1.75 6.98 -11.28
N LEU A 26 2.11 5.95 -10.52
CA LEU A 26 2.47 4.63 -11.04
C LEU A 26 1.26 3.79 -11.45
N GLY A 27 0.03 4.29 -11.27
CA GLY A 27 -1.19 3.60 -11.70
C GLY A 27 -1.86 2.75 -10.62
N PHE A 28 -1.32 2.69 -9.40
CA PHE A 28 -2.01 2.14 -8.23
C PHE A 28 -3.01 3.18 -7.71
N LYS A 29 -4.20 3.23 -8.31
CA LYS A 29 -5.20 4.29 -8.08
C LYS A 29 -6.10 4.04 -6.86
N TYR A 30 -6.15 2.80 -6.39
CA TYR A 30 -7.06 2.38 -5.32
C TYR A 30 -6.26 2.07 -4.06
N PHE A 31 -6.78 2.51 -2.91
CA PHE A 31 -6.08 2.39 -1.64
C PHE A 31 -7.06 1.89 -0.57
N LYS A 32 -6.60 0.97 0.27
CA LYS A 32 -7.37 0.53 1.44
C LYS A 32 -6.46 0.38 2.64
N GLU A 33 -6.81 1.03 3.74
CA GLU A 33 -6.14 0.83 5.03
C GLU A 33 -6.95 -0.19 5.85
N ASN A 34 -6.29 -1.24 6.35
CA ASN A 34 -6.94 -2.23 7.18
C ASN A 34 -5.94 -2.88 8.15
N ALA A 35 -6.22 -2.83 9.46
CA ALA A 35 -5.41 -3.51 10.49
C ALA A 35 -3.89 -3.28 10.37
N GLY A 36 -3.48 -2.03 10.12
CA GLY A 36 -2.07 -1.65 9.95
C GLY A 36 -1.49 -1.93 8.57
N TRP A 37 -2.24 -2.57 7.68
CA TRP A 37 -1.88 -2.73 6.28
C TRP A 37 -2.44 -1.62 5.42
N ILE A 38 -1.75 -1.37 4.31
CA ILE A 38 -2.21 -0.54 3.21
C ILE A 38 -2.10 -1.33 1.93
N ASP A 39 -3.24 -1.53 1.28
CA ASP A 39 -3.33 -2.15 -0.04
C ASP A 39 -3.36 -1.06 -1.10
N PHE A 40 -2.47 -1.18 -2.09
CA PHE A 40 -2.35 -0.35 -3.28
C PHE A 40 -2.77 -1.19 -4.49
N GLY A 41 -3.88 -0.84 -5.14
CA GLY A 41 -4.44 -1.59 -6.27
C GLY A 41 -4.48 -0.79 -7.57
N THR A 42 -4.27 -1.45 -8.70
CA THR A 42 -4.43 -0.83 -10.03
C THR A 42 -5.88 -0.84 -10.50
N ARG A 43 -6.68 -1.81 -10.04
CA ARG A 43 -8.10 -1.98 -10.39
C ARG A 43 -8.94 -2.51 -9.23
N LEU A 44 -10.25 -2.38 -9.39
CA LEU A 44 -11.25 -2.93 -8.48
C LEU A 44 -11.92 -4.14 -9.15
N CYS A 45 -12.36 -5.10 -8.34
CA CYS A 45 -13.21 -6.20 -8.76
C CYS A 45 -14.47 -6.25 -7.89
N GLU A 46 -15.59 -6.64 -8.48
CA GLU A 46 -16.81 -6.96 -7.74
C GLU A 46 -16.78 -8.41 -7.28
N LYS A 47 -17.08 -8.63 -5.99
CA LYS A 47 -17.26 -9.95 -5.38
C LYS A 47 -18.60 -9.99 -4.68
N TYR A 48 -19.02 -11.18 -4.24
CA TYR A 48 -20.27 -11.33 -3.46
C TYR A 48 -20.34 -10.41 -2.23
N SER A 49 -19.19 -10.06 -1.64
CA SER A 49 -19.06 -9.15 -0.49
C SER A 49 -18.96 -7.66 -0.85
N GLY A 50 -19.09 -7.29 -2.13
CA GLY A 50 -19.01 -5.92 -2.63
C GLY A 50 -17.78 -5.65 -3.51
N ILE A 51 -17.42 -4.37 -3.64
CA ILE A 51 -16.29 -3.92 -4.47
C ILE A 51 -15.00 -3.96 -3.64
N HIS A 52 -13.97 -4.62 -4.18
CA HIS A 52 -12.67 -4.79 -3.54
C HIS A 52 -11.53 -4.41 -4.48
N ILE A 53 -10.34 -4.13 -3.93
CA ILE A 53 -9.11 -4.13 -4.71
C ILE A 53 -8.91 -5.53 -5.29
N ASP A 54 -8.58 -5.59 -6.58
CA ASP A 54 -8.37 -6.86 -7.25
C ASP A 54 -7.13 -7.57 -6.67
N PRO A 55 -7.28 -8.80 -6.14
CA PRO A 55 -6.17 -9.55 -5.54
C PRO A 55 -5.06 -9.89 -6.54
N SER A 56 -5.31 -9.87 -7.84
CA SER A 56 -4.31 -10.14 -8.87
C SER A 56 -3.45 -8.94 -9.24
N ASN A 57 -3.80 -7.72 -8.81
CA ASN A 57 -3.09 -6.50 -9.21
C ASN A 57 -2.98 -5.49 -8.08
N HIS A 58 -2.22 -5.87 -7.06
CA HIS A 58 -2.01 -5.06 -5.87
C HIS A 58 -0.64 -5.24 -5.22
N VAL A 59 -0.28 -4.25 -4.41
CA VAL A 59 0.85 -4.27 -3.47
C VAL A 59 0.31 -3.95 -2.07
N SER A 60 0.59 -4.78 -1.08
CA SER A 60 0.23 -4.57 0.32
C SER A 60 1.46 -4.24 1.15
N VAL A 61 1.36 -3.22 1.99
CA VAL A 61 2.46 -2.71 2.82
C VAL A 61 2.01 -2.68 4.28
N GLN A 62 2.80 -3.26 5.18
CA GLN A 62 2.54 -3.20 6.62
C GLN A 62 3.20 -1.95 7.22
N LEU A 63 2.48 -1.15 8.00
CA LEU A 63 2.97 0.12 8.54
C LEU A 63 3.82 -0.01 9.81
N SER A 64 3.86 -1.18 10.43
CA SER A 64 4.55 -1.41 11.70
C SER A 64 5.88 -2.17 11.57
N ARG A 65 6.15 -2.73 10.39
CA ARG A 65 7.36 -3.52 10.09
C ARG A 65 7.60 -3.53 8.59
N LYS A 66 8.83 -3.75 8.17
CA LYS A 66 9.25 -3.78 6.77
C LYS A 66 8.74 -5.05 6.06
N CYS A 67 7.45 -5.09 5.73
CA CYS A 67 6.79 -6.24 5.11
C CYS A 67 5.93 -5.79 3.93
N ILE A 68 6.31 -6.29 2.74
CA ILE A 68 5.68 -5.96 1.46
C ILE A 68 5.21 -7.26 0.83
N PHE A 69 3.96 -7.29 0.38
CA PHE A 69 3.39 -8.34 -0.44
C PHE A 69 2.97 -7.75 -1.79
N SER A 70 3.16 -8.46 -2.89
CA SER A 70 2.72 -8.00 -4.21
C SER A 70 2.25 -9.17 -5.05
N MET A 71 1.12 -8.98 -5.73
CA MET A 71 0.63 -9.87 -6.78
C MET A 71 0.21 -8.99 -7.95
N ILE A 72 0.87 -9.16 -9.09
CA ILE A 72 0.68 -8.36 -10.31
C ILE A 72 0.56 -9.31 -11.49
N ASP A 73 -0.61 -9.38 -12.12
CA ASP A 73 -0.85 -10.16 -13.33
C ASP A 73 -0.78 -9.28 -14.60
N GLU A 74 -0.96 -7.97 -14.47
CA GLU A 74 -0.88 -7.03 -15.60
C GLU A 74 0.57 -6.70 -15.98
N LEU A 75 0.99 -7.08 -17.18
CA LEU A 75 2.33 -6.81 -17.75
C LEU A 75 2.72 -5.32 -17.63
N ASP A 76 1.81 -4.40 -17.93
CA ASP A 76 2.05 -2.94 -17.85
C ASP A 76 2.32 -2.42 -16.43
N SER A 77 2.04 -3.23 -15.40
CA SER A 77 2.29 -2.92 -14.00
C SER A 77 3.64 -3.48 -13.52
N TYR A 78 4.22 -4.46 -14.23
CA TYR A 78 5.53 -5.03 -13.87
C TYR A 78 6.66 -4.02 -14.01
N ASP A 79 6.66 -3.21 -15.07
CA ASP A 79 7.71 -2.20 -15.30
C ASP A 79 7.78 -1.14 -14.20
N LYS A 80 6.67 -0.98 -13.46
CA LYS A 80 6.53 0.03 -12.40
C LYS A 80 6.81 -0.54 -11.01
N LEU A 81 6.91 -1.86 -10.87
CA LEU A 81 7.22 -2.52 -9.60
C LEU A 81 8.55 -2.08 -8.98
N PRO A 82 9.66 -1.90 -9.74
CA PRO A 82 10.90 -1.42 -9.16
C PRO A 82 10.76 -0.04 -8.50
N GLU A 83 10.09 0.91 -9.17
CA GLU A 83 9.87 2.26 -8.64
C GLU A 83 8.90 2.24 -7.45
N ALA A 84 7.79 1.50 -7.56
CA ALA A 84 6.84 1.31 -6.45
C ALA A 84 7.53 0.72 -5.22
N LYS A 85 8.37 -0.31 -5.41
CA LYS A 85 9.15 -0.93 -4.33
C LYS A 85 10.09 0.08 -3.69
N GLN A 86 10.81 0.88 -4.49
CA GLN A 86 11.72 1.89 -3.97
C GLN A 86 10.97 2.95 -3.14
N ALA A 87 9.85 3.47 -3.63
CA ALA A 87 9.04 4.43 -2.89
C ALA A 87 8.54 3.89 -1.54
N ILE A 88 8.21 2.60 -1.47
CA ILE A 88 7.83 1.93 -0.21
C ILE A 88 9.03 1.79 0.74
N LEU A 89 10.21 1.47 0.21
CA LEU A 89 11.44 1.40 1.00
C LEU A 89 11.83 2.77 1.57
N ASP A 90 11.73 3.83 0.77
CA ASP A 90 11.99 5.20 1.18
C ASP A 90 11.00 5.64 2.28
N PHE A 91 9.74 5.25 2.16
CA PHE A 91 8.74 5.45 3.22
C PHE A 91 9.15 4.75 4.53
N TYR A 92 9.59 3.49 4.46
CA TYR A 92 10.04 2.78 5.65
C TYR A 92 11.25 3.42 6.32
N GLU A 93 12.21 3.90 5.54
CA GLU A 93 13.37 4.63 6.03
C GLU A 93 12.96 5.92 6.74
N ALA A 94 12.07 6.71 6.12
CA ALA A 94 11.55 7.96 6.69
C ALA A 94 10.79 7.75 8.02
N GLU A 95 10.08 6.63 8.15
CA GLU A 95 9.37 6.26 9.38
C GLU A 95 10.25 5.57 10.42
N GLY A 96 11.53 5.29 10.10
CA GLY A 96 12.43 4.55 10.97
C GLY A 96 12.03 3.08 11.19
N ILE A 97 11.23 2.52 10.28
CA ILE A 97 10.75 1.14 10.33
C ILE A 97 11.86 0.22 9.83
N LYS A 98 12.44 -0.53 10.76
CA LYS A 98 13.51 -1.50 10.49
C LYS A 98 12.95 -2.93 10.40
N GLU A 99 13.82 -3.85 9.97
CA GLU A 99 13.52 -5.28 9.81
C GLU A 99 13.03 -5.95 11.09
#